data_AF-A0A5B7I3S7-F1
#
_entry.id   AF-A0A5B7I3S7-F1
#
_cell.length_a   1.000
_cell.length_b   1.000
_cell.length_c   1.000
_cell.angle_alpha   90.00
_cell.angle_beta   90.00
_cell.angle_gamma   90.00
#
_symmetry.space_group_name_H-M   'P 1'
#
loop_
_entity.id
_entity.type
_entity.pdbx_description
1 polymer ?
#
loop_
_entity_poly.entity_id
_entity_poly.type
_entity_poly.pdbx_seq_one_letter_code
_entity_poly.pdbx_strand_id
1 'polypeptide(L)' 'MAVPRGNMAAGGSTDWAYDSAGIQYAYALELRDTGNYGFLLPPEQILPTGEETFAGIVAAIDAAK' A
#
# COMPACT_ATOMS: atom_id res chain seq x y z
N MET A 1 -29.27 5.99 3.66
CA MET A 1 -28.30 6.08 2.55
C MET A 1 -27.08 5.27 2.98
N ALA A 2 -26.92 4.05 2.46
CA ALA A 2 -25.85 3.14 2.87
C ALA A 2 -24.66 3.29 1.93
N VAL A 3 -23.47 3.55 2.48
CA VAL A 3 -22.20 3.47 1.74
C VAL A 3 -22.01 2.01 1.30
N PRO A 4 -21.66 1.72 0.04
CA PRO A 4 -21.38 0.35 -0.40
C PRO A 4 -20.26 -0.22 0.46
N ARG A 5 -20.46 -1.40 1.06
CA ARG A 5 -19.42 -2.11 1.81
C ARG A 5 -18.30 -2.49 0.83
N GLY A 6 -17.25 -1.67 0.76
CA GLY A 6 -15.94 -2.14 0.28
C GLY A 6 -15.48 -3.31 1.14
N ASN A 7 -14.66 -4.21 0.59
CA ASN A 7 -14.13 -5.37 1.30
C ASN A 7 -13.47 -4.94 2.62
N MET A 8 -14.13 -5.20 3.75
CA MET A 8 -13.58 -4.97 5.08
C MET A 8 -12.71 -6.17 5.46
N ALA A 9 -11.46 -5.89 5.84
CA ALA A 9 -10.56 -6.85 6.47
C ALA A 9 -10.16 -6.31 7.84
N ALA A 10 -10.14 -7.17 8.86
CA ALA A 10 -9.75 -6.81 10.22
C ALA A 10 -8.54 -7.65 10.65
N GLY A 11 -7.65 -7.06 11.44
CA GLY A 11 -6.45 -7.73 11.95
C GLY A 11 -5.31 -7.75 10.94
N GLY A 12 -5.29 -6.77 10.03
CA GLY A 12 -4.16 -6.56 9.12
C GLY A 12 -2.89 -6.15 9.87
N SER A 13 -1.74 -6.29 9.22
CA SER A 13 -0.47 -5.85 9.80
C SER A 13 -0.47 -4.34 10.11
N THR A 14 -1.11 -3.53 9.28
CA THR A 14 -1.26 -2.08 9.50
C THR A 14 -2.14 -1.76 10.70
N ASP A 15 -3.23 -2.50 10.92
CA ASP A 15 -4.12 -2.33 12.08
C ASP A 15 -3.33 -2.56 13.37
N TRP A 16 -2.59 -3.67 13.43
CA TRP A 16 -1.76 -4.00 14.60
C TRP A 16 -0.61 -3.01 14.80
N ALA A 17 0.10 -2.64 13.73
CA ALA A 17 1.22 -1.70 13.80
C ALA A 17 0.76 -0.34 14.36
N TYR A 18 -0.41 0.13 13.92
CA TYR A 18 -0.97 1.39 14.39
C TYR A 18 -1.48 1.30 15.83
N ASP A 19 -2.37 0.35 16.13
CA ASP A 19 -3.08 0.30 17.41
C ASP A 19 -2.25 -0.33 18.53
N SER A 20 -1.62 -1.47 18.27
CA SER A 20 -0.89 -2.23 19.30
C SER A 20 0.57 -1.80 19.46
N ALA A 21 1.25 -1.49 18.36
CA ALA A 21 2.65 -1.08 18.39
C ALA A 21 2.86 0.44 18.46
N GLY A 22 1.80 1.24 18.34
CA GLY A 22 1.85 2.70 18.43
C GLY A 22 2.58 3.37 17.27
N ILE A 23 2.72 2.71 16.11
CA ILE A 23 3.36 3.26 14.93
C ILE A 23 2.36 4.16 14.20
N GLN A 24 2.51 5.46 14.36
CA GLN A 24 1.58 6.46 13.85
C GLN A 24 1.41 6.45 12.32
N TYR A 25 2.47 6.09 11.59
CA TYR A 25 2.49 6.05 10.14
C TYR A 25 2.61 4.60 9.66
N ALA A 26 1.47 3.90 9.58
CA ALA A 26 1.39 2.52 9.12
C ALA A 26 0.61 2.44 7.79
N TYR A 27 1.26 1.97 6.73
CA TYR A 27 0.69 1.91 5.37
C TYR A 27 0.81 0.50 4.78
N ALA A 28 -0.19 0.11 3.99
CA ALA A 28 -0.13 -1.05 3.11
C ALA A 28 -0.17 -0.54 1.67
N LEU A 29 0.82 -0.95 0.86
CA LEU A 29 0.93 -0.57 -0.54
C LEU A 29 0.55 -1.76 -1.42
N GLU A 30 -0.52 -1.62 -2.19
CA GLU A 30 -0.90 -2.54 -3.25
C GLU A 30 -0.31 -1.99 -4.56
N LEU A 31 0.63 -2.74 -5.15
CA LEU A 31 1.44 -2.28 -6.29
C LEU A 31 0.75 -2.54 -7.63
N ARG A 32 1.49 -2.38 -8.72
CA ARG A 32 1.00 -2.67 -10.07
C ARG A 32 0.60 -4.15 -10.22
N ASP A 33 -0.36 -4.47 -11.06
CA ASP A 33 -1.24 -3.59 -11.85
C ASP A 33 -2.67 -3.60 -11.30
N THR A 34 -3.65 -3.14 -12.10
CA THR A 34 -5.06 -3.15 -11.71
C THR A 34 -5.84 -4.36 -12.23
N GLY A 35 -5.15 -5.46 -12.57
CA GLY A 35 -5.77 -6.74 -12.91
C GLY A 35 -5.61 -7.23 -14.36
N ASN A 36 -4.73 -6.63 -15.18
CA ASN A 36 -4.43 -7.21 -16.50
C ASN A 36 -3.49 -8.41 -16.36
N TYR A 37 -2.46 -8.27 -15.52
CA TYR A 37 -1.49 -9.31 -15.18
C TYR A 37 -1.61 -9.77 -13.72
N GLY A 38 -2.03 -8.88 -12.82
CA GLY A 38 -2.17 -9.17 -11.38
C GLY A 38 -0.87 -9.73 -10.80
N PHE A 39 -0.96 -10.90 -10.17
CA PHE A 39 0.20 -11.56 -9.55
C PHE A 39 1.27 -12.04 -10.54
N LEU A 40 0.98 -12.10 -11.85
CA LEU A 40 1.91 -12.51 -12.89
C LEU A 40 2.40 -11.30 -13.71
N LEU A 41 2.71 -10.20 -13.03
CA LEU A 41 3.22 -8.98 -13.64
C LEU A 41 4.52 -9.27 -14.43
N PRO A 42 4.66 -8.77 -15.68
CA PRO A 42 5.84 -9.02 -16.50
C PRO A 42 7.14 -8.49 -15.85
N PRO A 43 8.29 -9.17 -16.00
CA PRO A 43 9.56 -8.75 -15.40
C PRO A 43 10.00 -7.34 -15.79
N GLU A 44 9.60 -6.85 -16.96
CA GLU A 44 9.91 -5.49 -17.44
C GLU A 44 9.26 -4.40 -16.57
N GLN A 45 8.24 -4.74 -15.78
CA GLN A 45 7.56 -3.83 -14.85
C GLN A 45 8.22 -3.76 -13.47
N ILE A 46 9.23 -4.61 -13.16
CA ILE A 46 9.87 -4.64 -11.84
C ILE A 46 10.54 -3.29 -11.52
N LEU A 47 11.40 -2.81 -12.42
CA LEU A 47 12.12 -1.55 -12.22
C LEU A 47 11.15 -0.35 -12.18
N PRO A 48 10.22 -0.17 -13.14
CA PRO A 48 9.24 0.92 -13.08
C PRO A 48 8.41 0.93 -11.78
N THR A 49 7.97 -0.24 -11.31
CA THR A 49 7.20 -0.36 -10.05
C THR A 49 8.06 0.03 -8.86
N GLY A 50 9.32 -0.40 -8.81
CA GLY A 50 10.24 -0.04 -7.74
C GLY A 50 10.55 1.46 -7.69
N GLU A 51 10.83 2.07 -8.84
CA GLU A 51 11.15 3.49 -8.95
C GLU A 51 10.01 4.39 -8.47
N GLU A 52 8.78 4.14 -8.92
CA GLU A 52 7.62 4.96 -8.52
C GLU A 52 7.23 4.72 -7.06
N THR A 53 7.33 3.47 -6.57
CA THR A 53 7.03 3.13 -5.18
C THR A 53 8.02 3.81 -4.24
N PHE A 54 9.31 3.78 -4.58
CA PHE A 54 10.35 4.42 -3.78
C PHE A 54 10.17 5.95 -3.75
N ALA A 55 9.87 6.58 -4.89
CA ALA A 55 9.57 8.00 -4.94
C ALA A 55 8.38 8.36 -4.03
N GLY A 56 7.33 7.55 -4.02
CA GLY A 56 6.19 7.70 -3.12
C GLY A 56 6.56 7.58 -1.64
N ILE A 57 7.43 6.62 -1.27
CA ILE A 57 7.92 6.46 0.10
C ILE A 57 8.71 7.69 0.55
N VAL A 58 9.63 8.20 -0.30
CA VAL A 58 10.40 9.41 0.00
C VAL A 58 9.46 10.61 0.25
N ALA A 59 8.47 10.80 -0.62
CA ALA A 59 7.49 11.87 -0.47
C ALA A 59 6.66 11.74 0.83
N ALA A 60 6.25 10.52 1.19
CA ALA A 60 5.53 10.26 2.43
C ALA A 60 6.38 10.57 3.68
N ILE A 61 7.67 10.20 3.66
CA ILE A 61 8.61 10.52 4.74
C ILE A 61 8.81 12.03 4.85
N ASP A 62 8.95 12.74 3.72
CA ASP A 62 9.10 14.19 3.74
C ASP A 62 7.86 14.91 4.25
N ALA A 63 6.67 14.40 3.97
CA ALA A 63 5.40 14.93 4.47
C ALA A 63 5.10 14.58 5.94
N ALA A 64 5.77 13.57 6.50
CA ALA A 64 5.59 13.12 7.88
C ALA A 64 6.47 13.87 8.90
N LYS A 65 7.28 14.83 8.43
CA LYS A 65 8.03 15.79 9.26
C LYS A 65 7.10 16.88 9.79
#